data_AF-A0A357IUB1-F1
#
_entry.id   AF-A0A357IUB1-F1
#
_cell.length_a   1.000
_cell.length_b   1.000
_cell.length_c   1.000
_cell.angle_alpha   90.00
_cell.angle_beta   90.00
_cell.angle_gamma   90.00
#
_symmetry.space_group_name_H-M   'P 1'
#
loop_
_entity.id
_entity.type
_entity.pdbx_description
1 polymer ?
#
loop_
_entity_poly.entity_id
_entity_poly.type
_entity_poly.pdbx_seq_one_letter_code
_entity_poly.pdbx_strand_id
1 'polypeptide(L)'
;MYVDLFGGGGSVLLRKDRARFEYYNDVDGELCTFFRVLRDRPRELIRSIRFTAYSRDEFEITRTSTESELETARRFYTRCWMNMSNNRAGGSFRSYGNVFSSGGYRPASMFADLRPLYRAAMRFRGVVIESKDYGKLLKECSSPETLLFIDPPYLG
;
A
#
# COMPACT_ATOMS: atom_id res chain seq x y z
N MET A 1 23.32 -1.60 -0.48
CA MET A 1 21.95 -2.20 -0.52
C MET A 1 20.98 -1.26 0.18
N TYR A 2 19.68 -1.22 -0.18
CA TYR A 2 18.66 -0.46 0.56
C TYR A 2 17.61 -1.41 1.13
N VAL A 3 17.22 -1.21 2.40
CA VAL A 3 16.18 -2.00 3.06
C VAL A 3 15.25 -1.05 3.80
N ASP A 4 13.96 -1.17 3.50
CA ASP A 4 12.88 -0.50 4.21
C ASP A 4 12.21 -1.50 5.16
N LEU A 5 12.47 -1.39 6.47
CA LEU A 5 12.02 -2.38 7.46
C LEU A 5 10.54 -2.22 7.85
N PHE A 6 10.02 -0.99 7.72
CA PHE A 6 8.66 -0.59 8.09
C PHE A 6 8.05 0.17 6.90
N GLY A 7 7.90 -0.57 5.80
CA GLY A 7 7.66 -0.01 4.49
C GLY A 7 6.41 0.85 4.39
N GLY A 8 5.35 0.52 5.12
CA GLY A 8 4.11 1.30 5.13
C GLY A 8 3.62 1.62 3.72
N GLY A 9 3.27 2.88 3.46
CA GLY A 9 2.87 3.33 2.12
C GLY A 9 3.99 3.34 1.05
N GLY A 10 5.22 2.94 1.39
CA GLY A 10 6.39 2.93 0.51
C GLY A 10 6.87 4.33 0.15
N SER A 11 6.58 5.33 0.99
CA SER A 11 6.76 6.76 0.68
C SER A 11 8.20 7.14 0.33
N VAL A 12 9.18 6.58 1.06
CA VAL A 12 10.61 6.81 0.82
C VAL A 12 11.05 6.05 -0.42
N LEU A 13 10.80 4.74 -0.48
CA LEU A 13 11.16 3.89 -1.61
C LEU A 13 10.64 4.45 -2.95
N LEU A 14 9.40 4.94 -2.97
CA LEU A 14 8.76 5.50 -4.17
C LEU A 14 9.42 6.79 -4.68
N ARG A 15 10.10 7.56 -3.82
CA ARG A 15 10.67 8.88 -4.15
C ARG A 15 12.17 8.87 -4.34
N LYS A 16 12.90 8.04 -3.59
CA LYS A 16 14.35 7.98 -3.69
C LYS A 16 14.82 7.32 -4.99
N ASP A 17 16.03 7.69 -5.40
CA ASP A 17 16.72 7.05 -6.52
C ASP A 17 16.87 5.55 -6.31
N ARG A 18 16.91 4.82 -7.42
CA ARG A 18 16.97 3.36 -7.39
C ARG A 18 18.34 2.90 -6.89
N ALA A 19 18.35 2.08 -5.84
CA ALA A 19 19.55 1.40 -5.39
C ALA A 19 19.77 0.11 -6.20
N ARG A 20 20.99 -0.44 -6.17
CA ARG A 20 21.33 -1.70 -6.84
C ARG A 20 20.48 -2.88 -6.37
N PHE A 21 20.20 -2.94 -5.07
CA PHE A 21 19.36 -3.93 -4.42
C PHE A 21 18.43 -3.22 -3.44
N GLU A 22 17.14 -3.53 -3.50
CA GLU A 22 16.09 -2.87 -2.71
C GLU A 22 15.18 -3.93 -2.08
N TYR A 23 15.00 -3.82 -0.76
CA TYR A 23 14.05 -4.62 0.01
C TYR A 23 12.99 -3.69 0.60
N TYR A 24 11.74 -4.10 0.48
CA TYR A 24 10.58 -3.54 1.14
C TYR A 24 10.03 -4.60 2.09
N ASN A 25 9.80 -4.24 3.34
CA ASN A 25 9.20 -5.12 4.33
C ASN A 25 8.13 -4.39 5.12
N ASP A 26 7.01 -5.05 5.36
CA ASP A 26 6.02 -4.63 6.34
C ASP A 26 5.45 -5.87 7.04
N VAL A 27 5.00 -5.73 8.29
CA VAL A 27 4.36 -6.83 9.01
C VAL A 27 2.94 -7.10 8.50
N ASP A 28 2.31 -6.09 7.87
CA ASP A 28 0.99 -6.19 7.28
C ASP A 28 1.03 -6.99 5.96
N GLY A 29 0.59 -8.25 6.05
CA GLY A 29 0.57 -9.17 4.92
C GLY A 29 -0.33 -8.74 3.77
N GLU A 30 -1.42 -8.00 4.02
CA GLU A 30 -2.29 -7.50 2.93
C GLU A 30 -1.62 -6.37 2.17
N LEU A 31 -0.88 -5.49 2.86
CA LEU A 31 -0.09 -4.42 2.26
C LEU A 31 1.06 -4.99 1.40
N CYS A 32 1.78 -5.98 1.91
CA CYS A 32 2.80 -6.68 1.13
C CYS A 32 2.20 -7.42 -0.06
N THR A 33 1.03 -8.06 0.10
CA THR A 33 0.27 -8.67 -1.00
C THR A 33 -0.13 -7.63 -2.05
N PHE A 34 -0.59 -6.44 -1.64
CA PHE A 34 -0.94 -5.36 -2.55
C PHE A 34 0.24 -4.95 -3.43
N PHE A 35 1.41 -4.65 -2.84
CA PHE A 35 2.57 -4.26 -3.63
C PHE A 35 3.10 -5.39 -4.51
N ARG A 36 3.05 -6.65 -4.03
CA ARG A 36 3.42 -7.84 -4.82
C ARG A 36 2.53 -7.98 -6.05
N VAL A 37 1.20 -7.98 -5.87
CA VAL A 37 0.23 -8.10 -6.98
C VAL A 37 0.32 -6.89 -7.91
N LEU A 38 0.50 -5.68 -7.37
CA LEU A 38 0.67 -4.47 -8.19
C LEU A 38 1.91 -4.55 -9.08
N ARG A 39 3.01 -5.13 -8.59
CA ARG A 39 4.24 -5.36 -9.35
C ARG A 39 4.08 -6.46 -10.39
N ASP A 40 3.49 -7.60 -10.00
CA ASP A 40 3.48 -8.83 -10.80
C ASP A 40 2.33 -8.88 -11.82
N ARG A 41 1.16 -8.35 -11.42
CA ARG A 41 -0.09 -8.35 -12.20
C ARG A 41 -0.72 -6.94 -12.28
N PRO A 42 0.03 -5.88 -12.66
CA PRO A 42 -0.46 -4.51 -12.63
C PRO A 42 -1.73 -4.30 -13.46
N ARG A 43 -1.82 -4.92 -14.63
CA ARG A 43 -2.96 -4.77 -15.54
C ARG A 43 -4.24 -5.30 -14.92
N GLU A 44 -4.19 -6.47 -14.30
CA GLU A 44 -5.35 -7.11 -13.67
C GLU A 44 -5.80 -6.32 -12.45
N LEU A 45 -4.87 -5.96 -11.55
CA LEU A 45 -5.21 -5.22 -10.33
C LEU A 45 -5.76 -3.83 -10.65
N ILE A 46 -5.09 -3.07 -11.53
CA ILE A 46 -5.54 -1.72 -11.88
C ILE A 46 -6.87 -1.77 -12.64
N ARG A 47 -7.12 -2.80 -13.47
CA ARG A 47 -8.42 -3.00 -14.12
C ARG A 47 -9.51 -3.29 -13.07
N SER A 48 -9.22 -4.16 -12.10
CA SER A 48 -10.17 -4.50 -11.04
C SER A 48 -10.54 -3.28 -10.18
N ILE A 49 -9.54 -2.48 -9.80
CA ILE A 49 -9.75 -1.21 -9.08
C ILE A 49 -10.53 -0.20 -9.92
N ARG A 50 -10.22 -0.07 -11.22
CA ARG A 50 -10.93 0.84 -12.15
C ARG A 50 -12.45 0.65 -12.14
N PHE A 51 -12.89 -0.61 -12.03
CA PHE A 51 -14.31 -0.98 -12.07
C PHE A 51 -14.91 -1.19 -10.67
N THR A 52 -14.14 -0.93 -9.60
CA THR A 52 -14.67 -0.91 -8.24
C THR A 52 -15.46 0.37 -8.02
N ALA A 53 -16.71 0.26 -7.58
CA ALA A 53 -17.53 1.42 -7.26
C ALA A 53 -17.05 2.08 -5.97
N TYR A 54 -17.03 3.41 -5.91
CA TYR A 54 -16.85 4.13 -4.65
C TYR A 54 -18.18 4.15 -3.89
N SER A 55 -18.48 3.07 -3.18
CA SER A 55 -19.77 2.86 -2.50
C SER A 55 -19.60 2.24 -1.11
N ARG A 56 -20.65 2.37 -0.30
CA ARG A 56 -20.71 1.73 1.02
C ARG A 56 -20.69 0.21 0.91
N ASP A 57 -21.43 -0.34 -0.04
CA ASP A 57 -21.53 -1.80 -0.22
C ASP A 57 -20.16 -2.40 -0.58
N GLU A 58 -19.40 -1.75 -1.48
CA GLU A 58 -18.03 -2.16 -1.79
C GLU A 58 -17.12 -2.07 -0.57
N PHE A 59 -17.25 -1.01 0.23
CA PHE A 59 -16.49 -0.88 1.47
C PHE A 59 -16.80 -2.00 2.47
N GLU A 60 -18.07 -2.40 2.61
CA GLU A 60 -18.46 -3.55 3.44
C GLU A 60 -17.86 -4.87 2.92
N ILE A 61 -17.82 -5.09 1.60
CA ILE A 61 -17.19 -6.28 1.00
C ILE A 61 -15.71 -6.37 1.37
N THR A 62 -15.00 -5.25 1.51
CA THR A 62 -13.57 -5.24 1.88
C THR A 62 -13.28 -5.81 3.28
N ARG A 63 -14.30 -6.01 4.13
CA ARG A 63 -14.17 -6.60 5.47
C ARG A 63 -14.22 -8.12 5.47
N THR A 64 -14.61 -8.73 4.36
CA THR A 64 -14.69 -10.18 4.23
C THR A 64 -13.35 -10.75 3.78
N SER A 65 -13.05 -12.00 4.18
CA SER A 65 -11.87 -12.71 3.72
C SER A 65 -12.02 -13.19 2.27
N THR A 66 -10.89 -13.46 1.62
CA THR A 66 -10.83 -14.05 0.29
C THR A 66 -9.52 -14.83 0.16
N GLU A 67 -9.52 -15.88 -0.66
CA GLU A 67 -8.33 -16.67 -0.99
C GLU A 67 -7.57 -16.10 -2.20
N SER A 68 -8.19 -15.19 -2.96
CA SER A 68 -7.59 -14.58 -4.14
C SER A 68 -6.70 -13.41 -3.75
N GLU A 69 -5.38 -13.53 -3.94
CA GLU A 69 -4.45 -12.42 -3.71
C GLU A 69 -4.81 -11.14 -4.50
N LEU A 70 -5.37 -11.31 -5.72
CA LEU A 70 -5.79 -10.19 -6.54
C LEU A 70 -6.94 -9.43 -5.86
N GLU A 71 -7.88 -10.17 -5.28
CA GLU A 71 -9.00 -9.59 -4.56
C GLU A 71 -8.56 -9.03 -3.20
N THR A 72 -7.63 -9.69 -2.50
CA THR A 72 -6.99 -9.14 -1.30
C THR A 72 -6.36 -7.78 -1.59
N ALA A 73 -5.57 -7.67 -2.67
CA ALA A 73 -4.93 -6.42 -3.07
C ALA A 73 -5.96 -5.33 -3.45
N ARG A 74 -7.01 -5.69 -4.21
CA ARG A 74 -8.09 -4.75 -4.58
C ARG A 74 -8.84 -4.25 -3.34
N ARG A 75 -9.23 -5.16 -2.43
CA ARG A 75 -9.94 -4.84 -1.19
C ARG A 75 -9.09 -3.99 -0.27
N PHE A 76 -7.81 -4.32 -0.11
CA PHE A 76 -6.85 -3.52 0.66
C PHE A 76 -6.83 -2.06 0.16
N TYR A 77 -6.61 -1.86 -1.14
CA TYR A 77 -6.58 -0.52 -1.74
C TYR A 77 -7.91 0.23 -1.58
N THR A 78 -9.02 -0.46 -1.85
CA THR A 78 -10.39 0.05 -1.71
C THR A 78 -10.66 0.53 -0.28
N ARG A 79 -10.29 -0.30 0.71
CA ARG A 79 -10.45 0.01 2.13
C ARG A 79 -9.61 1.20 2.56
N CYS A 80 -8.36 1.32 2.11
CA CYS A 80 -7.52 2.48 2.39
C CYS A 80 -8.14 3.81 1.90
N TRP A 81 -8.86 3.79 0.79
CA TRP A 81 -9.51 5.00 0.26
C TRP A 81 -10.87 5.30 0.89
N MET A 82 -11.67 4.26 1.12
CA MET A 82 -13.07 4.38 1.54
C MET A 82 -13.25 4.40 3.06
N ASN A 83 -12.21 4.13 3.84
CA ASN A 83 -12.30 4.24 5.29
C ASN A 83 -12.13 5.70 5.74
N MET A 84 -13.09 6.20 6.53
CA MET A 84 -13.01 7.55 7.11
C MET A 84 -11.99 7.62 8.26
N SER A 85 -11.76 6.50 8.97
CA SER A 85 -10.83 6.44 10.08
C SER A 85 -9.39 6.14 9.61
N ASN A 86 -8.42 6.50 10.43
CA ASN A 86 -7.05 6.01 10.30
C ASN A 86 -6.88 4.58 10.85
N ASN A 87 -7.95 3.94 11.35
CA ASN A 87 -7.91 2.61 11.92
C ASN A 87 -8.23 1.57 10.84
N ARG A 88 -7.30 0.65 10.55
CA ARG A 88 -7.49 -0.41 9.53
C ARG A 88 -8.52 -1.46 9.94
N ALA A 89 -8.75 -1.65 11.25
CA ALA A 89 -9.64 -2.68 11.80
C ALA A 89 -11.08 -2.21 12.06
N GLY A 90 -11.38 -0.93 11.88
CA GLY A 90 -12.71 -0.37 12.12
C GLY A 90 -12.86 1.04 11.56
N GLY A 91 -14.09 1.43 11.23
CA GLY A 91 -14.34 2.76 10.68
C GLY A 91 -15.61 2.79 9.83
N SER A 92 -16.09 4.01 9.57
CA SER A 92 -17.25 4.25 8.72
C SER A 92 -16.81 4.55 7.28
N PHE A 93 -17.73 4.33 6.35
CA PHE A 93 -17.53 4.69 4.95
C PHE A 93 -17.32 6.20 4.80
N ARG A 94 -16.24 6.59 4.12
CA ARG A 94 -15.89 7.97 3.76
C ARG A 94 -16.74 8.45 2.59
N SER A 95 -17.93 8.96 2.88
CA SER A 95 -18.86 9.45 1.84
C SER A 95 -18.50 10.83 1.27
N TYR A 96 -17.79 11.67 2.02
CA TYR A 96 -17.38 13.01 1.57
C TYR A 96 -15.95 13.34 2.00
N GLY A 97 -15.34 14.27 1.28
CA GLY A 97 -14.14 14.98 1.71
C GLY A 97 -14.46 16.45 1.96
N ASN A 98 -13.44 17.26 2.22
CA ASN A 98 -13.64 18.69 2.48
C ASN A 98 -13.70 19.47 1.16
N VAL A 99 -14.84 19.50 0.47
CA VAL A 99 -14.93 20.03 -0.91
C VAL A 99 -14.92 21.57 -0.97
N PHE A 100 -15.33 22.23 0.12
CA PHE A 100 -15.51 23.69 0.17
C PHE A 100 -14.35 24.43 0.87
N SER A 101 -13.34 23.72 1.37
CA SER A 101 -12.14 24.34 1.94
C SER A 101 -11.07 24.60 0.88
N SER A 102 -10.24 25.61 1.10
CA SER A 102 -8.97 25.73 0.38
C SER A 102 -8.14 24.45 0.59
N GLY A 103 -7.63 23.85 -0.48
CA GLY A 103 -6.99 22.52 -0.44
C GLY A 103 -7.96 21.35 -0.32
N GLY A 104 -9.24 21.56 -0.65
CA GLY A 104 -10.28 20.55 -0.58
C GLY A 104 -10.06 19.33 -1.46
N TYR A 105 -10.67 18.20 -1.08
CA TYR A 105 -10.52 16.95 -1.80
C TYR A 105 -11.82 16.17 -1.93
N ARG A 106 -11.93 15.41 -3.03
CA ARG A 106 -13.09 14.56 -3.35
C ARG A 106 -12.63 13.10 -3.39
N PRO A 107 -12.87 12.33 -2.31
CA PRO A 107 -12.35 10.96 -2.17
C PRO A 107 -12.66 10.08 -3.38
N ALA A 108 -13.90 10.08 -3.86
CA ALA A 108 -14.32 9.29 -5.02
C ALA A 108 -13.56 9.68 -6.30
N SER A 109 -13.34 10.97 -6.55
CA SER A 109 -12.59 11.44 -7.71
C SER A 109 -11.10 11.09 -7.63
N MET A 110 -10.52 11.11 -6.42
CA MET A 110 -9.13 10.73 -6.21
C MET A 110 -8.93 9.22 -6.29
N PHE A 111 -9.88 8.42 -5.79
CA PHE A 111 -9.88 6.97 -5.96
C PHE A 111 -9.91 6.55 -7.44
N ALA A 112 -10.65 7.31 -8.27
CA ALA A 112 -10.69 7.09 -9.72
C ALA A 112 -9.36 7.45 -10.42
N ASP A 113 -8.45 8.17 -9.77
CA ASP A 113 -7.12 8.45 -10.32
C ASP A 113 -6.17 7.27 -10.15
N LEU A 114 -5.99 6.52 -11.24
CA LEU A 114 -5.14 5.33 -11.27
C LEU A 114 -3.68 5.63 -11.63
N ARG A 115 -3.32 6.89 -11.96
CA ARG A 115 -1.94 7.25 -12.35
C ARG A 115 -0.89 6.86 -11.28
N PRO A 116 -1.14 7.04 -9.97
CA PRO A 116 -0.19 6.62 -8.95
C PRO A 116 0.08 5.12 -8.94
N LEU A 117 -0.93 4.28 -9.23
CA LEU A 117 -0.78 2.82 -9.29
C LEU A 117 0.17 2.39 -10.41
N TYR A 118 0.06 2.98 -11.59
CA TYR A 118 0.98 2.70 -12.70
C TYR A 118 2.43 3.09 -12.36
N ARG A 119 2.62 4.25 -11.70
CA ARG A 119 3.95 4.70 -11.26
C ARG A 119 4.53 3.76 -10.21
N ALA A 120 3.74 3.38 -9.21
CA ALA A 120 4.14 2.46 -8.17
C ALA A 120 4.47 1.07 -8.74
N ALA A 121 3.63 0.52 -9.62
CA ALA A 121 3.90 -0.76 -10.29
C ALA A 121 5.27 -0.77 -10.99
N MET A 122 5.58 0.28 -11.73
CA MET A 122 6.88 0.42 -12.40
C MET A 122 8.03 0.58 -11.40
N ARG A 123 7.83 1.37 -10.35
CA ARG A 123 8.87 1.65 -9.34
C ARG A 123 9.18 0.45 -8.46
N PHE A 124 8.24 -0.45 -8.24
CA PHE A 124 8.42 -1.68 -7.45
C PHE A 124 9.02 -2.84 -8.25
N ARG A 125 9.21 -2.73 -9.57
CA ARG A 125 9.91 -3.76 -10.36
C ARG A 125 11.32 -3.99 -9.82
N GLY A 126 11.72 -5.23 -9.56
CA GLY A 126 13.04 -5.55 -9.02
C GLY A 126 13.25 -5.17 -7.54
N VAL A 127 12.19 -4.77 -6.83
CA VAL A 127 12.19 -4.65 -5.37
C VAL A 127 11.79 -6.01 -4.78
N VAL A 128 12.55 -6.49 -3.81
CA VAL A 128 12.20 -7.65 -2.99
C VAL A 128 11.15 -7.22 -1.98
N ILE A 129 10.02 -7.93 -1.92
CA ILE A 129 8.91 -7.63 -1.01
C ILE A 129 8.83 -8.76 0.00
N GLU A 130 8.99 -8.43 1.27
CA GLU A 130 8.97 -9.35 2.41
C GLU A 130 7.84 -9.00 3.38
N SER A 131 7.34 -10.00 4.09
CA SER A 131 6.32 -9.83 5.13
C SER A 131 6.79 -10.46 6.43
N LYS A 132 7.97 -10.04 6.89
CA LYS A 132 8.68 -10.63 8.03
C LYS A 132 8.63 -9.69 9.24
N ASP A 133 8.81 -10.28 10.41
CA ASP A 133 9.23 -9.51 11.60
C ASP A 133 10.51 -8.73 11.28
N TYR A 134 10.53 -7.45 11.61
CA TYR A 134 11.63 -6.55 11.26
C TYR A 134 12.96 -7.02 11.86
N GLY A 135 12.94 -7.63 13.05
CA GLY A 135 14.14 -8.12 13.73
C GLY A 135 14.78 -9.31 13.00
N LYS A 136 13.98 -10.14 12.34
CA LYS A 136 14.48 -11.21 11.46
C LYS A 136 15.14 -10.64 10.21
N LEU A 137 14.46 -9.74 9.50
CA LEU A 137 15.02 -9.16 8.28
C LEU A 137 16.26 -8.30 8.55
N LEU A 138 16.26 -7.57 9.66
CA LEU A 138 17.42 -6.79 10.10
C LEU A 138 18.67 -7.68 10.22
N LYS A 139 18.55 -8.87 10.82
CA LYS A 139 19.66 -9.82 10.95
C LYS A 139 20.13 -10.37 9.60
N GLU A 140 19.22 -10.59 8.66
CA GLU A 140 19.52 -11.11 7.32
C GLU A 140 20.22 -10.07 6.43
N CYS A 141 19.87 -8.79 6.56
CA CYS A 141 20.32 -7.74 5.65
C CYS A 141 21.32 -6.73 6.27
N SER A 142 21.64 -6.84 7.56
CA SER A 142 22.60 -5.94 8.21
C SER A 142 24.02 -6.19 7.71
N SER A 143 24.57 -5.20 7.02
CA SER A 143 25.98 -5.13 6.65
C SER A 143 26.43 -3.66 6.64
N PRO A 144 27.75 -3.38 6.70
CA PRO A 144 28.27 -2.02 6.62
C PRO A 144 27.87 -1.25 5.35
N GLU A 145 27.48 -1.95 4.28
CA GLU A 145 27.11 -1.38 2.99
C GLU A 145 25.58 -1.26 2.79
N THR A 146 24.80 -1.60 3.82
CA THR A 146 23.34 -1.52 3.79
C THR A 146 22.87 -0.18 4.37
N LEU A 147 22.12 0.57 3.57
CA LEU A 147 21.30 1.66 4.06
C LEU A 147 19.97 1.09 4.57
N LEU A 148 19.79 1.11 5.89
CA LEU A 148 18.56 0.70 6.57
C LEU A 148 17.67 1.93 6.81
N PHE A 149 16.44 1.88 6.32
CA PHE A 149 15.39 2.84 6.67
C PHE A 149 14.44 2.19 7.69
N ILE A 150 14.25 2.85 8.83
CA ILE A 150 13.54 2.32 9.99
C ILE A 150 12.59 3.40 10.50
N ASP A 151 11.29 3.23 10.24
CA ASP A 151 10.21 4.12 10.69
C ASP A 151 9.18 3.31 11.48
N PRO A 152 9.50 2.91 12.73
CA PRO A 152 8.61 2.07 13.52
C PRO A 152 7.41 2.88 14.02
N PRO A 153 6.33 2.22 14.46
CA PRO A 153 5.24 2.89 15.17
C PRO A 153 5.76 3.70 16.37
N TYR A 154 5.41 4.97 16.45
CA TYR A 154 5.80 5.85 17.55
C TYR A 154 5.02 5.51 18.82
N LEU A 155 5.68 5.56 19.97
CA LEU A 155 5.03 5.47 21.28
C LEU A 155 4.16 6.74 21.46
N GLY A 156 2.87 6.53 21.72
CA GLY A 156 1.90 7.59 21.99
C GLY A 156 1.91 8.07 23.44
#